data_AF-A0AAP0S6Z9-F1
#
_entry.id   AF-A0AAP0S6Z9-F1
#
_cell.length_a   1.000
_cell.length_b   1.000
_cell.length_c   1.000
_cell.angle_alpha   90.00
_cell.angle_beta   90.00
_cell.angle_gamma   90.00
#
_symmetry.space_group_name_H-M   'P 1'
#
loop_
_entity.id
_entity.type
_entity.pdbx_description
1 polymer ?
#
loop_
_entity_poly.entity_id
_entity_poly.type
_entity_poly.pdbx_seq_one_letter_code
_entity_poly.pdbx_strand_id
1 'polypeptide(L)'
;MKRKQEPEPVNPSSFHCGRTWSKGSLIGRGSFGSVFVATLKKPISPNITLPPFMAVKSAEVSVSGSLQREKQVLDNLRRCPHIIRCFNLGKN
;
A
#
# COMPACT_ATOMS: atom_id res chain seq x y z
N MET A 1 -19.68 29.51 27.04
CA MET A 1 -20.48 28.87 25.96
C MET A 1 -19.53 28.21 24.96
N LYS A 2 -19.35 26.89 25.00
CA LYS A 2 -18.59 26.15 23.97
C LYS A 2 -19.57 25.31 23.18
N ARG A 3 -19.64 25.58 21.87
CA ARG A 3 -20.45 24.83 20.90
C ARG A 3 -19.94 23.38 20.87
N LYS A 4 -20.84 22.42 21.11
CA LYS A 4 -20.57 21.01 20.86
C LYS A 4 -20.61 20.80 19.35
N GLN A 5 -19.52 20.31 18.79
CA GLN A 5 -19.45 19.94 17.38
C GLN A 5 -19.95 18.49 17.30
N GLU A 6 -21.07 18.29 16.63
CA GLU A 6 -21.59 16.97 16.27
C GLU A 6 -20.55 16.24 15.41
N PRO A 7 -20.31 14.93 15.62
CA PRO A 7 -19.39 14.18 14.78
C PRO A 7 -19.99 13.97 13.39
N GLU A 8 -19.38 14.59 12.38
CA GLU A 8 -19.67 14.38 10.97
C GLU A 8 -19.62 12.88 10.60
N PRO A 9 -20.55 12.38 9.76
CA PRO A 9 -20.63 10.96 9.43
C PRO A 9 -19.38 10.52 8.67
N VAL A 10 -18.63 9.60 9.28
CA VAL A 10 -17.45 8.97 8.68
C VAL A 10 -17.91 8.15 7.46
N ASN A 11 -17.59 8.63 6.27
CA ASN A 11 -17.73 7.88 5.02
C ASN A 11 -16.87 6.59 5.14
N PRO A 12 -17.46 5.39 5.07
CA PRO A 12 -16.73 4.14 5.28
C PRO A 12 -15.71 3.79 4.18
N SER A 13 -15.58 4.62 3.13
CA SER A 13 -14.70 4.35 1.99
C SER A 13 -13.27 4.89 2.10
N SER A 14 -12.91 5.69 3.12
CA SER A 14 -11.70 6.53 3.02
C SER A 14 -10.50 6.20 3.91
N PHE A 15 -10.49 5.14 4.72
CA PHE A 15 -9.25 4.73 5.42
C PHE A 15 -9.16 3.22 5.64
N HIS A 16 -8.54 2.51 4.69
CA HIS A 16 -8.27 1.07 4.81
C HIS A 16 -6.78 0.72 4.71
N CYS A 17 -5.87 1.61 5.12
CA CYS A 17 -4.44 1.34 5.00
C CYS A 17 -3.87 0.32 6.03
N GLY A 18 -4.70 -0.28 6.90
CA GLY A 18 -4.28 -1.38 7.80
C GLY A 18 -5.28 -2.53 7.98
N ARG A 19 -6.46 -2.45 7.36
CA ARG A 19 -7.54 -3.44 7.52
C ARG A 19 -7.55 -4.51 6.42
N THR A 20 -6.90 -4.26 5.29
CA THR A 20 -6.97 -5.11 4.10
C THR A 20 -5.87 -6.17 4.04
N TRP A 21 -4.72 -5.96 4.67
CA TRP A 21 -3.62 -6.92 4.70
C TRP A 21 -2.91 -7.00 6.07
N SER A 22 -2.14 -8.06 6.29
CA SER A 22 -1.23 -8.24 7.42
C SER A 22 0.21 -8.34 6.93
N LYS A 23 1.12 -7.63 7.60
CA LYS A 23 2.56 -7.75 7.40
C LYS A 23 3.03 -9.10 7.94
N GLY A 24 3.73 -9.86 7.11
CA GLY A 24 4.36 -11.13 7.45
C GLY A 24 5.88 -11.02 7.54
N SER A 25 6.54 -12.14 7.29
CA SER A 25 7.99 -12.30 7.41
C SER A 25 8.78 -11.39 6.45
N LEU A 26 9.99 -11.02 6.87
CA LEU A 26 10.98 -10.39 6.01
C LEU A 26 11.43 -11.39 4.93
N ILE A 27 11.39 -10.99 3.65
CA ILE A 27 11.82 -11.82 2.52
C ILE A 27 13.02 -11.24 1.77
N GLY A 28 13.40 -10.00 2.05
CA GLY A 28 14.59 -9.39 1.48
C GLY A 28 14.97 -8.11 2.20
N ARG A 29 16.27 -7.83 2.27
CA ARG A 29 16.81 -6.59 2.82
C ARG A 29 17.90 -6.07 1.89
N GLY A 30 17.87 -4.76 1.63
CA GLY A 30 18.88 -4.06 0.86
C GLY A 30 19.19 -2.70 1.45
N SER A 31 20.05 -1.95 0.77
CA SER A 31 20.46 -0.61 1.19
C SER A 31 19.30 0.39 1.26
N PHE A 32 18.33 0.29 0.35
CA PHE A 32 17.21 1.22 0.23
C PHE A 32 15.92 0.73 0.89
N GLY A 33 15.99 -0.31 1.71
CA GLY A 33 14.85 -0.77 2.48
C GLY A 33 14.74 -2.28 2.63
N SER A 34 13.58 -2.70 3.11
CA SER A 34 13.25 -4.08 3.45
C SER A 34 11.96 -4.48 2.76
N VAL A 35 11.88 -5.73 2.33
CA VAL A 35 10.74 -6.32 1.65
C VAL A 35 10.13 -7.39 2.55
N PHE A 36 8.82 -7.33 2.76
CA PHE A 36 8.08 -8.25 3.61
C PHE A 36 6.96 -8.92 2.81
N VAL A 37 6.57 -10.13 3.23
CA VAL A 37 5.31 -10.73 2.78
C VAL A 37 4.14 -9.88 3.30
N ALA A 38 3.12 -9.71 2.48
CA ALA A 38 1.83 -9.20 2.88
C ALA A 38 0.73 -10.18 2.48
N THR A 39 -0.13 -10.54 3.42
CA THR A 39 -1.26 -11.44 3.20
C THR A 39 -2.56 -10.65 3.27
N LEU A 40 -3.42 -10.80 2.27
CA LEU A 40 -4.72 -10.14 2.24
C LEU A 40 -5.66 -10.78 3.28
N LYS A 41 -6.26 -9.97 4.15
CA LYS A 41 -7.13 -10.43 5.25
C LYS A 41 -8.55 -10.74 4.79
N LYS A 42 -9.07 -9.98 3.83
CA LYS A 42 -10.42 -10.10 3.26
C LYS A 42 -10.37 -9.66 1.80
N PRO A 43 -11.22 -10.21 0.92
CA PRO A 43 -11.41 -9.64 -0.41
C PRO A 43 -11.80 -8.16 -0.25
N ILE A 44 -11.06 -7.30 -0.93
CA ILE A 44 -11.38 -5.87 -1.00
C ILE A 44 -12.68 -5.75 -1.84
N SER A 45 -13.35 -4.60 -1.76
CA SER A 45 -14.52 -4.28 -2.57
C SER A 45 -14.42 -4.84 -4.00
N PRO A 46 -15.55 -5.20 -4.64
CA PRO A 46 -15.55 -5.91 -5.94
C PRO A 46 -14.77 -5.21 -7.05
N ASN A 47 -14.48 -3.91 -6.89
CA ASN A 47 -13.74 -3.09 -7.83
C ASN A 47 -12.21 -3.11 -7.65
N ILE A 48 -11.67 -3.81 -6.62
CA ILE A 48 -10.23 -3.88 -6.34
C ILE A 48 -9.80 -5.34 -6.23
N THR A 49 -9.16 -5.85 -7.28
CA THR A 49 -8.55 -7.18 -7.28
C THR A 49 -7.09 -7.08 -6.84
N LEU A 50 -6.81 -7.29 -5.56
CA LEU A 50 -5.45 -7.55 -5.07
C LEU A 50 -5.19 -9.05 -4.98
N PRO A 51 -3.96 -9.51 -5.27
CA PRO A 51 -3.61 -10.90 -5.06
C PRO A 51 -3.61 -11.24 -3.55
N PRO A 52 -3.84 -12.51 -3.18
CA PRO A 52 -3.88 -12.95 -1.79
C PRO A 52 -2.52 -12.77 -1.07
N PHE A 53 -1.43 -12.82 -1.82
CA PHE A 53 -0.07 -12.59 -1.36
C PHE A 53 0.58 -11.47 -2.17
N MET A 54 1.27 -10.57 -1.47
CA MET A 54 1.99 -9.44 -2.04
C MET A 54 3.36 -9.29 -1.38
N ALA A 55 4.25 -8.58 -2.05
CA ALA A 55 5.48 -8.08 -1.47
C ALA A 55 5.32 -6.60 -1.14
N VAL A 56 5.66 -6.20 0.09
CA VAL A 56 5.65 -4.79 0.51
C VAL A 56 7.08 -4.36 0.79
N LYS A 57 7.56 -3.39 0.01
CA LYS A 57 8.82 -2.72 0.26
C LYS A 57 8.59 -1.50 1.16
N SER A 58 9.35 -1.41 2.24
CA SER A 58 9.37 -0.26 3.14
C SER A 58 10.79 0.28 3.26
N ALA A 59 10.91 1.58 3.46
CA ALA A 59 12.18 2.27 3.66
C ALA A 59 12.06 3.21 4.86
N GLU A 60 13.20 3.59 5.43
CA GLU A 60 13.25 4.66 6.42
C GLU A 60 12.76 5.97 5.78
N VAL A 61 12.16 6.84 6.58
CA VAL A 61 11.60 8.12 6.10
C VAL A 61 12.66 8.95 5.38
N SER A 62 13.89 8.97 5.92
CA SER A 62 15.06 9.68 5.36
C SER A 62 15.40 9.28 3.92
N VAL A 63 15.15 8.03 3.53
CA VAL A 63 15.43 7.48 2.19
C VAL A 63 14.16 7.14 1.39
N SER A 64 12.98 7.49 1.90
CA SER A 64 11.67 7.15 1.30
C SER A 64 11.45 7.71 -0.10
N GLY A 65 12.18 8.76 -0.49
CA GLY A 65 12.17 9.30 -1.86
C GLY A 65 12.63 8.29 -2.92
N SER A 66 13.41 7.26 -2.53
CA SER A 66 13.74 6.13 -3.42
C SER A 66 12.49 5.34 -3.84
N LEU A 67 11.58 5.04 -2.90
CA LEU A 67 10.34 4.30 -3.19
C LEU A 67 9.43 5.06 -4.17
N GLN A 68 9.37 6.39 -4.06
CA GLN A 68 8.59 7.22 -4.98
C GLN A 68 9.14 7.16 -6.41
N ARG A 69 10.47 7.25 -6.55
CA ARG A 69 11.15 7.12 -7.86
C ARG A 69 10.99 5.73 -8.46
N GLU A 70 11.17 4.68 -7.65
CA GLU A 70 10.95 3.30 -8.09
C GLU A 70 9.52 3.09 -8.61
N LYS A 71 8.52 3.61 -7.89
CA LYS A 71 7.12 3.58 -8.32
C LYS A 71 6.91 4.29 -9.65
N GLN A 72 7.47 5.49 -9.84
CA GLN A 72 7.33 6.23 -11.10
C GLN A 72 7.88 5.44 -12.29
N VAL A 73 9.06 4.82 -12.14
CA VAL A 73 9.66 3.98 -13.18
C VAL A 73 8.79 2.75 -13.48
N LEU A 74 8.32 2.05 -12.45
CA LEU A 74 7.46 0.87 -12.62
C LEU A 74 6.08 1.22 -13.19
N ASP A 75 5.53 2.38 -12.85
CA ASP A 75 4.26 2.86 -13.40
C ASP A 75 4.35 3.09 -14.92
N ASN A 76 5.51 3.53 -15.43
CA ASN A 76 5.76 3.66 -16.87
C ASN A 76 5.85 2.30 -17.59
N LEU A 77 6.12 1.21 -16.87
CA LEU A 77 6.31 -0.15 -17.42
C LEU A 77 5.11 -1.08 -17.21
N ARG A 78 3.98 -0.55 -16.71
CA ARG A 78 2.78 -1.30 -16.25
C ARG A 78 2.16 -2.31 -17.22
N ARG A 79 2.48 -2.23 -18.51
CA ARG A 79 1.90 -3.09 -19.56
C ARG A 79 2.77 -4.30 -19.91
N CYS A 80 3.94 -4.46 -19.29
CA CYS A 80 4.82 -5.61 -19.54
C CYS A 80 4.51 -6.77 -18.58
N PRO A 81 4.19 -7.98 -19.08
CA PRO A 81 3.85 -9.13 -18.24
C PRO A 81 5.04 -9.67 -17.42
N HIS A 82 6.27 -9.35 -17.81
CA HIS A 82 7.50 -9.82 -17.15
C HIS A 82 8.05 -8.83 -16.12
N ILE A 83 7.41 -7.67 -15.94
CA ILE A 83 7.79 -6.67 -14.96
C ILE A 83 6.83 -6.74 -13.78
N ILE A 84 7.36 -6.60 -12.56
CA ILE A 84 6.55 -6.58 -11.35
C ILE A 84 5.51 -5.46 -11.40
N ARG A 85 4.26 -5.79 -11.08
CA ARG A 85 3.18 -4.80 -11.01
C ARG A 85 3.14 -4.15 -9.63
N CYS A 86 3.19 -2.82 -9.59
CA CYS A 86 2.92 -2.07 -8.37
C CYS A 86 1.42 -1.95 -8.10
N PHE A 87 0.99 -2.44 -6.94
CA PHE A 87 -0.35 -2.23 -6.43
C PHE A 87 -0.38 -0.97 -5.56
N ASN A 88 -1.09 0.05 -6.02
CA ASN A 88 -1.27 1.27 -5.25
C ASN A 88 -2.45 1.11 -4.30
N LEU A 89 -2.16 1.03 -3.00
CA LEU A 89 -3.15 1.30 -1.96
C LEU A 89 -3.29 2.82 -1.92
N GLY A 90 -4.34 3.36 -2.55
CA GLY A 90 -4.45 4.77 -2.93
C GLY A 90 -4.12 5.76 -1.82
N LYS A 91 -3.48 6.86 -2.21
CA LYS A 91 -3.84 8.19 -1.70
C LYS A 91 -4.65 8.86 -2.80
N ASN A 92 -5.85 9.32 -2.45
CA ASN A 92 -6.62 10.26 -3.25
C ASN A 92 -5.85 11.58 -3.33
#